data_AF-A0A151Y4Y8-F1
#
_entry.id   AF-A0A151Y4Y8-F1
#
_cell.length_a   1.000
_cell.length_b   1.000
_cell.length_c   1.000
_cell.angle_alpha   90.00
_cell.angle_beta   90.00
_cell.angle_gamma   90.00
#
_symmetry.space_group_name_H-M   'P 1'
#
loop_
_entity.id
_entity.type
_entity.pdbx_description
1 polymer ?
#
loop_
_entity_poly.entity_id
_entity_poly.type
_entity_poly.pdbx_seq_one_letter_code
_entity_poly.pdbx_strand_id
1 'polypeptide(L)'
;MKIKNLLCIAAFICSSSSFAEVSPAAAANAAAVPGSEYKTLHNVRVSMQRMLRSADNRYFLDLYAGIWNPHGVLKDLTENRSIAFKGSQKGDQLNLKSVSIDSMDEAEVQQKYELSGQLDANTGLLSAVLTSADKTLNKGINFEPAFKAADKPVVVFKFYGAEGADQPYGKALKRIDIINKTNNTVMQSLTGFTAFAGSIGFLDINFDGYYDVVLADTADNKKVEDKRFIYWMYNPKTKQFQRSPQLEKISGFPALHGDKQQIDFGEGQVYQVTNGLLNRVQNE
;
A
#
# COMPACT_ATOMS: atom_id res chain seq x y z
N MET A 1 -30.22 37.29 50.89
CA MET A 1 -29.34 37.96 49.91
C MET A 1 -28.58 36.88 49.14
N LYS A 2 -28.74 36.82 47.81
CA LYS A 2 -27.86 36.14 46.81
C LYS A 2 -27.73 34.59 46.93
N ILE A 3 -27.84 33.73 45.92
CA ILE A 3 -27.87 33.79 44.45
C ILE A 3 -28.62 32.52 43.97
N LYS A 4 -29.44 32.65 42.93
CA LYS A 4 -30.01 31.55 42.14
C LYS A 4 -28.88 30.80 41.43
N ASN A 5 -28.85 29.47 41.48
CA ASN A 5 -28.18 28.69 40.44
C ASN A 5 -29.10 27.55 39.99
N LEU A 6 -29.57 27.68 38.76
CA LEU A 6 -30.12 26.61 37.93
C LEU A 6 -29.10 25.46 37.87
N LEU A 7 -29.53 24.23 38.13
CA LEU A 7 -28.81 23.05 37.64
C LEU A 7 -29.21 22.84 36.18
N CYS A 8 -28.27 23.12 35.28
CA CYS A 8 -28.38 22.76 33.87
C CYS A 8 -28.23 21.25 33.67
N ILE A 9 -29.05 20.74 32.77
CA ILE A 9 -29.06 19.40 32.18
C ILE A 9 -27.73 19.15 31.44
N ALA A 10 -27.11 18.00 31.67
CA ALA A 10 -26.25 17.34 30.69
C ALA A 10 -26.41 15.82 30.83
N ALA A 11 -27.37 15.26 30.08
CA ALA A 11 -27.40 13.84 29.83
C ALA A 11 -26.20 13.49 28.95
N PHE A 12 -25.38 12.55 29.42
CA PHE A 12 -24.28 11.98 28.66
C PHE A 12 -24.83 11.32 27.38
N ILE A 13 -24.49 11.92 26.24
CA ILE A 13 -24.55 11.31 24.91
C ILE A 13 -23.35 10.37 24.84
N CYS A 14 -23.56 9.08 24.57
CA CYS A 14 -22.62 8.23 23.82
C CYS A 14 -23.18 6.82 23.65
N SER A 15 -23.85 6.56 22.53
CA SER A 15 -23.78 5.27 21.82
C SER A 15 -24.44 5.41 20.44
N SER A 16 -23.72 6.02 19.50
CA SER A 16 -23.97 5.77 18.08
C SER A 16 -23.00 4.68 17.63
N SER A 17 -23.49 3.46 17.56
CA SER A 17 -22.88 2.36 16.82
C SER A 17 -22.76 2.81 15.35
N SER A 18 -21.57 3.18 14.89
CA SER A 18 -21.32 3.39 13.47
C SER A 18 -21.20 2.03 12.79
N PHE A 19 -22.34 1.47 12.38
CA PHE A 19 -22.38 0.53 11.28
C PHE A 19 -22.18 1.33 9.98
N ALA A 20 -21.32 0.83 9.10
CA ALA A 20 -21.27 1.29 7.72
C ALA A 20 -22.58 0.86 7.03
N GLU A 21 -23.59 1.73 7.05
CA GLU A 21 -24.71 1.62 6.13
C GLU A 21 -24.23 1.97 4.72
N VAL A 22 -24.28 0.96 3.83
CA VAL A 22 -24.32 1.19 2.40
C VAL A 22 -25.65 1.89 2.12
N SER A 23 -25.63 3.21 1.95
CA SER A 23 -26.84 3.94 1.53
C SER A 23 -27.15 3.61 0.07
N PRO A 24 -28.28 2.96 -0.25
CA PRO A 24 -28.68 2.68 -1.60
C PRO A 24 -29.77 3.68 -1.99
N ALA A 25 -29.45 4.97 -2.12
CA ALA A 25 -30.33 5.96 -2.77
C ALA A 25 -29.62 7.33 -2.94
N ALA A 26 -28.57 7.38 -3.74
CA ALA A 26 -28.17 8.60 -4.47
C ALA A 26 -27.43 8.28 -5.79
N ALA A 27 -27.60 7.05 -6.29
CA ALA A 27 -27.14 6.63 -7.60
C ALA A 27 -28.21 6.94 -8.65
N ALA A 28 -28.48 8.22 -8.88
CA ALA A 28 -29.14 8.71 -10.08
C ALA A 28 -28.83 10.20 -10.23
N ASN A 29 -28.08 10.56 -11.28
CA ASN A 29 -27.88 11.92 -11.77
C ASN A 29 -27.01 12.86 -10.92
N ALA A 30 -25.73 12.51 -10.72
CA ALA A 30 -24.71 13.56 -10.67
C ALA A 30 -24.36 13.93 -12.11
N ALA A 31 -24.91 15.07 -12.57
CA ALA A 31 -24.65 15.63 -13.88
C ALA A 31 -23.14 15.75 -14.14
N ALA A 32 -22.71 15.33 -15.32
CA ALA A 32 -21.34 15.43 -15.79
C ALA A 32 -20.85 16.89 -15.69
N VAL A 33 -19.67 17.08 -15.11
CA VAL A 33 -18.95 18.35 -15.25
C VAL A 33 -18.55 18.47 -16.73
N PRO A 34 -18.93 19.54 -17.45
CA PRO A 34 -18.57 19.71 -18.85
C PRO A 34 -17.04 19.73 -18.99
N GLY A 35 -16.47 18.76 -19.71
CA GLY A 35 -15.03 18.60 -19.92
C GLY A 35 -14.40 17.30 -19.38
N SER A 36 -15.16 16.41 -18.74
CA SER A 36 -14.64 15.10 -18.28
C SER A 36 -15.01 13.96 -19.24
N GLU A 37 -14.12 13.64 -20.19
CA GLU A 37 -14.28 12.48 -21.09
C GLU A 37 -14.20 11.12 -20.37
N TYR A 38 -13.69 11.07 -19.14
CA TYR A 38 -13.43 9.81 -18.44
C TYR A 38 -14.50 9.44 -17.41
N LYS A 39 -14.91 8.18 -17.42
CA LYS A 39 -15.84 7.58 -16.44
C LYS A 39 -15.12 7.18 -15.17
N THR A 40 -15.80 7.19 -14.04
CA THR A 40 -15.27 6.67 -12.77
C THR A 40 -15.05 5.15 -12.86
N LEU A 41 -13.95 4.67 -12.29
CA LEU A 41 -13.64 3.25 -12.16
C LEU A 41 -13.72 2.82 -10.70
N HIS A 42 -14.56 1.84 -10.38
CA HIS A 42 -14.83 1.42 -8.99
C HIS A 42 -14.00 0.22 -8.52
N ASN A 43 -13.46 -0.59 -9.44
CA ASN A 43 -12.80 -1.86 -9.13
C ASN A 43 -11.28 -1.82 -9.35
N VAL A 44 -10.66 -0.66 -9.15
CA VAL A 44 -9.19 -0.52 -9.21
C VAL A 44 -8.61 -0.87 -7.83
N ARG A 45 -7.79 -1.92 -7.78
CA ARG A 45 -7.15 -2.35 -6.53
C ARG A 45 -5.96 -1.45 -6.20
N VAL A 46 -5.82 -1.05 -4.94
CA VAL A 46 -4.60 -0.39 -4.45
C VAL A 46 -3.75 -1.43 -3.74
N SER A 47 -2.69 -1.89 -4.39
CA SER A 47 -1.73 -2.83 -3.81
C SER A 47 -0.70 -2.05 -3.01
N MET A 48 -0.86 -2.04 -1.70
CA MET A 48 -0.01 -1.27 -0.80
C MET A 48 1.04 -2.16 -0.14
N GLN A 49 2.31 -1.83 -0.34
CA GLN A 49 3.45 -2.52 0.29
C GLN A 49 3.87 -1.78 1.56
N ARG A 50 4.06 -2.50 2.66
CA ARG A 50 4.53 -1.97 3.94
C ARG A 50 5.83 -2.65 4.32
N MET A 51 6.89 -1.85 4.37
CA MET A 51 8.17 -2.28 4.91
C MET A 51 8.21 -1.84 6.38
N LEU A 52 8.20 -2.83 7.27
CA LEU A 52 8.07 -2.64 8.70
C LEU A 52 9.27 -3.23 9.43
N ARG A 53 9.74 -2.56 10.47
CA ARG A 53 10.86 -3.00 11.30
C ARG A 53 10.43 -3.08 12.75
N SER A 54 10.83 -4.13 13.46
CA SER A 54 10.56 -4.24 14.89
C SER A 54 11.41 -3.24 15.68
N ALA A 55 10.88 -2.78 16.81
CA ALA A 55 11.58 -1.81 17.67
C ALA A 55 12.96 -2.30 18.19
N ASP A 56 13.14 -3.62 18.30
CA ASP A 56 14.41 -4.27 18.67
C ASP A 56 15.35 -4.51 17.47
N ASN A 57 14.98 -4.06 16.27
CA ASN A 57 15.70 -4.27 15.00
C ASN A 57 15.91 -5.74 14.58
N ARG A 58 15.32 -6.72 15.29
CA ARG A 58 15.49 -8.14 14.98
C ARG A 58 14.69 -8.56 13.76
N TYR A 59 13.49 -8.01 13.58
CA TYR A 59 12.57 -8.41 12.52
C TYR A 59 12.38 -7.34 11.48
N PHE A 60 12.34 -7.76 10.22
CA PHE A 60 11.89 -6.95 9.10
C PHE A 60 10.72 -7.65 8.43
N LEU A 61 9.59 -6.97 8.31
CA LEU A 61 8.37 -7.50 7.69
C LEU A 61 8.08 -6.70 6.42
N ASP A 62 8.12 -7.37 5.28
CA ASP A 62 7.59 -6.86 4.02
C ASP A 62 6.15 -7.37 3.85
N LEU A 63 5.16 -6.49 3.90
CA LEU A 63 3.74 -6.82 4.01
C LEU A 63 2.90 -6.10 2.94
N TYR A 64 2.21 -6.87 2.12
CA TYR A 64 1.11 -6.40 1.28
C TYR A 64 -0.21 -6.53 2.04
N ALA A 65 -0.83 -5.39 2.33
CA ALA A 65 -2.06 -5.27 3.13
C ALA A 65 -3.07 -4.32 2.47
N GLY A 66 -4.31 -4.32 2.95
CA GLY A 66 -5.42 -3.55 2.35
C GLY A 66 -5.94 -4.15 1.04
N ILE A 67 -5.53 -5.39 0.71
CA ILE A 67 -5.97 -6.16 -0.45
C ILE A 67 -6.63 -7.46 -0.01
N TRP A 68 -7.39 -8.08 -0.91
CA TRP A 68 -7.79 -9.47 -0.72
C TRP A 68 -6.55 -10.37 -0.63
N ASN A 69 -6.54 -11.29 0.32
CA ASN A 69 -5.43 -12.20 0.60
C ASN A 69 -4.10 -11.45 0.89
N PRO A 70 -4.02 -10.67 1.98
CA PRO A 70 -2.77 -10.05 2.42
C PRO A 70 -1.68 -11.11 2.60
N HIS A 71 -0.46 -10.72 2.30
CA HIS A 71 0.69 -11.62 2.30
C HIS A 71 1.97 -10.85 2.57
N GLY A 72 3.00 -11.55 3.03
CA GLY A 72 4.25 -10.91 3.35
C GLY A 72 5.36 -11.89 3.69
N VAL A 73 6.55 -11.36 3.91
CA VAL A 73 7.72 -12.11 4.33
C VAL A 73 8.29 -11.45 5.59
N LEU A 74 8.34 -12.22 6.67
CA LEU A 74 9.02 -11.85 7.90
C LEU A 74 10.45 -12.38 7.84
N LYS A 75 11.44 -11.51 7.91
CA LYS A 75 12.85 -11.84 8.06
C LYS A 75 13.24 -11.68 9.53
N ASP A 76 13.74 -12.75 10.13
CA ASP A 76 14.53 -12.69 11.37
C ASP A 76 15.98 -12.41 10.99
N LEU A 77 16.42 -11.18 11.24
CA LEU A 77 17.76 -10.69 10.87
C LEU A 77 18.85 -11.26 11.81
N THR A 78 18.49 -11.76 12.99
CA THR A 78 19.43 -12.39 13.92
C THR A 78 19.68 -13.84 13.54
N GLU A 79 18.62 -14.57 13.19
CA GLU A 79 18.70 -16.00 12.83
C GLU A 79 18.88 -16.23 11.33
N ASN A 80 18.93 -15.16 10.52
CA ASN A 80 18.99 -15.19 9.07
C ASN A 80 17.93 -16.13 8.44
N ARG A 81 16.70 -16.02 8.95
CA ARG A 81 15.56 -16.85 8.56
C ARG A 81 14.45 -16.02 7.96
N SER A 82 13.79 -16.53 6.93
CA SER A 82 12.57 -15.93 6.37
C SER A 82 11.36 -16.82 6.60
N ILE A 83 10.21 -16.22 6.87
CA ILE A 83 8.91 -16.88 6.99
C ILE A 83 7.94 -16.16 6.07
N ALA A 84 7.41 -16.89 5.10
CA ALA A 84 6.39 -16.38 4.21
C ALA A 84 5.00 -16.57 4.81
N PHE A 85 4.14 -15.58 4.59
CA PHE A 85 2.82 -15.48 5.20
C PHE A 85 1.75 -15.15 4.17
N LYS A 86 0.56 -15.73 4.33
CA LYS A 86 -0.69 -15.34 3.64
C LYS A 86 -1.86 -15.39 4.62
N GLY A 87 -2.90 -14.61 4.39
CA GLY A 87 -4.05 -14.66 5.28
C GLY A 87 -5.17 -13.68 4.96
N SER A 88 -5.68 -13.03 6.00
CA SER A 88 -6.87 -12.18 5.92
C SER A 88 -6.71 -10.90 6.73
N GLN A 89 -7.44 -9.87 6.32
CA GLN A 89 -7.52 -8.61 7.03
C GLN A 89 -8.99 -8.17 7.13
N LYS A 90 -9.43 -7.78 8.34
CA LYS A 90 -10.75 -7.20 8.60
C LYS A 90 -10.57 -5.90 9.38
N GLY A 91 -10.76 -4.77 8.71
CA GLY A 91 -10.38 -3.48 9.28
C GLY A 91 -8.87 -3.45 9.58
N ASP A 92 -8.52 -3.12 10.81
CA ASP A 92 -7.12 -3.09 11.27
C ASP A 92 -6.63 -4.47 11.72
N GLN A 93 -7.52 -5.44 11.92
CA GLN A 93 -7.13 -6.78 12.35
C GLN A 93 -6.53 -7.57 11.19
N LEU A 94 -5.29 -8.01 11.36
CA LEU A 94 -4.51 -8.82 10.43
C LEU A 94 -4.28 -10.21 11.04
N ASN A 95 -4.55 -11.27 10.28
CA ASN A 95 -4.23 -12.65 10.69
C ASN A 95 -3.57 -13.37 9.52
N LEU A 96 -2.31 -13.77 9.69
CA LEU A 96 -1.50 -14.40 8.64
C LEU A 96 -0.94 -15.73 9.10
N LYS A 97 -0.96 -16.72 8.22
CA LYS A 97 -0.41 -18.06 8.46
C LYS A 97 0.76 -18.35 7.55
N SER A 98 1.73 -19.10 8.04
CA SER A 98 2.90 -19.45 7.26
C SER A 98 2.54 -20.35 6.10
N VAL A 99 3.16 -20.08 4.95
CA VAL A 99 3.02 -20.87 3.73
C VAL A 99 4.40 -21.35 3.29
N SER A 100 4.46 -22.52 2.65
CA SER A 100 5.68 -22.91 1.94
C SER A 100 5.86 -22.00 0.72
N ILE A 101 7.08 -21.57 0.48
CA ILE A 101 7.54 -21.04 -0.81
C ILE A 101 8.66 -21.97 -1.27
N ASP A 102 8.63 -22.33 -2.55
CA ASP A 102 9.52 -23.29 -3.24
C ASP A 102 10.91 -23.48 -2.59
N SER A 103 11.29 -24.75 -2.40
CA SER A 103 12.53 -25.29 -1.77
C SER A 103 12.60 -25.42 -0.25
N MET A 104 11.49 -25.24 0.47
CA MET A 104 11.33 -25.73 1.84
C MET A 104 10.38 -26.93 1.86
N ASP A 105 10.70 -27.97 2.63
CA ASP A 105 9.91 -29.19 2.72
C ASP A 105 8.44 -28.83 3.03
N GLU A 106 7.53 -29.14 2.11
CA GLU A 106 6.14 -28.65 2.13
C GLU A 106 5.40 -29.07 3.41
N ALA A 107 5.82 -30.17 4.02
CA ALA A 107 5.27 -30.71 5.27
C ALA A 107 5.75 -29.98 6.54
N GLU A 108 6.89 -29.27 6.52
CA GLU A 108 7.48 -28.65 7.72
C GLU A 108 7.09 -27.17 7.94
N VAL A 109 6.70 -26.44 6.89
CA VAL A 109 6.49 -24.98 6.94
C VAL A 109 5.02 -24.56 6.84
N GLN A 110 4.15 -25.38 6.24
CA GLN A 110 2.73 -25.06 6.16
C GLN A 110 2.13 -24.93 7.57
N GLN A 111 1.56 -23.74 7.85
CA GLN A 111 0.84 -23.43 9.08
C GLN A 111 1.64 -23.59 10.40
N LYS A 112 2.98 -23.66 10.33
CA LYS A 112 3.84 -23.71 11.53
C LYS A 112 3.85 -22.42 12.32
N TYR A 113 3.70 -21.27 11.66
CA TYR A 113 3.68 -19.97 12.31
C TYR A 113 2.41 -19.19 11.97
N GLU A 114 1.97 -18.39 12.93
CA GLU A 114 0.92 -17.40 12.75
C GLU A 114 1.42 -16.03 13.22
N LEU A 115 1.15 -15.00 12.41
CA LEU A 115 1.39 -13.61 12.76
C LEU A 115 0.03 -12.89 12.77
N SER A 116 -0.43 -12.54 13.96
CA SER A 116 -1.75 -11.91 14.18
C SER A 116 -1.59 -10.60 14.94
N GLY A 117 -2.29 -9.55 14.51
CA GLY A 117 -2.08 -8.21 15.06
C GLY A 117 -3.05 -7.14 14.60
N GLN A 118 -2.81 -5.91 15.05
CA GLN A 118 -3.54 -4.70 14.68
C GLN A 118 -2.62 -3.80 13.86
N LEU A 119 -2.96 -3.60 12.58
CA LEU A 119 -2.27 -2.73 11.63
C LEU A 119 -3.05 -1.43 11.45
N ASP A 120 -2.51 -0.32 11.92
CA ASP A 120 -3.06 1.00 11.60
C ASP A 120 -2.70 1.38 10.17
N ALA A 121 -3.72 1.46 9.30
CA ALA A 121 -3.51 1.75 7.88
C ALA A 121 -3.03 3.19 7.60
N ASN A 122 -3.19 4.13 8.53
CA ASN A 122 -2.74 5.51 8.35
C ASN A 122 -1.30 5.70 8.82
N THR A 123 -0.95 5.15 9.98
CA THR A 123 0.40 5.30 10.57
C THR A 123 1.39 4.23 10.11
N GLY A 124 0.90 3.05 9.74
CA GLY A 124 1.74 1.88 9.44
C GLY A 124 2.29 1.18 10.68
N LEU A 125 1.85 1.55 11.89
CA LEU A 125 2.19 0.83 13.11
C LEU A 125 1.47 -0.52 13.13
N LEU A 126 2.18 -1.57 13.53
CA LEU A 126 1.63 -2.91 13.68
C LEU A 126 2.04 -3.48 15.04
N SER A 127 1.05 -3.71 15.90
CA SER A 127 1.23 -4.50 17.13
C SER A 127 0.81 -5.93 16.84
N ALA A 128 1.76 -6.86 16.79
CA ALA A 128 1.54 -8.24 16.39
C ALA A 128 2.04 -9.23 17.43
N VAL A 129 1.54 -10.47 17.34
CA VAL A 129 2.01 -11.63 18.07
C VAL A 129 2.41 -12.68 17.05
N LEU A 130 3.66 -13.13 17.13
CA LEU A 130 4.17 -14.27 16.38
C LEU A 130 4.04 -15.53 17.25
N THR A 131 3.30 -16.51 16.77
CA THR A 131 3.13 -17.80 17.43
C THR A 131 3.66 -18.95 16.57
N SER A 132 4.05 -20.04 17.22
CA SER A 132 4.40 -21.31 16.56
C SER A 132 3.42 -22.43 16.92
N ALA A 133 3.32 -23.44 16.06
CA ALA A 133 2.41 -24.58 16.22
C ALA A 133 2.72 -25.44 17.46
N ASP A 134 3.99 -25.53 17.88
CA ASP A 134 4.42 -26.18 19.11
C ASP A 134 4.16 -25.31 20.37
N LYS A 135 3.59 -24.11 20.21
CA LYS A 135 3.26 -23.13 21.26
C LYS A 135 4.42 -22.69 22.14
N THR A 136 5.66 -23.03 21.76
CA THR A 136 6.87 -22.61 22.48
C THR A 136 7.20 -21.15 22.19
N LEU A 137 6.85 -20.66 20.99
CA LEU A 137 6.96 -19.27 20.62
C LEU A 137 5.59 -18.59 20.76
N ASN A 138 5.55 -17.57 21.62
CA ASN A 138 4.47 -16.59 21.69
C ASN A 138 5.12 -15.23 21.99
N LYS A 139 5.48 -14.52 20.93
CA LYS A 139 6.28 -13.30 21.01
C LYS A 139 5.49 -12.10 20.52
N GLY A 140 5.25 -11.14 21.40
CA GLY A 140 4.78 -9.82 21.00
C GLY A 140 5.85 -9.06 20.23
N ILE A 141 5.49 -8.49 19.10
CA ILE A 141 6.37 -7.70 18.24
C ILE A 141 5.65 -6.39 17.88
N ASN A 142 6.27 -5.28 18.23
CA ASN A 142 5.83 -3.95 17.82
C ASN A 142 6.66 -3.52 16.62
N PHE A 143 5.97 -3.33 15.50
CA PHE A 143 6.53 -2.89 14.25
C PHE A 143 6.20 -1.42 14.00
N GLU A 144 7.19 -0.72 13.45
CA GLU A 144 7.06 0.63 12.91
C GLU A 144 7.49 0.67 11.43
N PRO A 145 7.09 1.68 10.65
CA PRO A 145 7.63 1.88 9.30
C PRO A 145 9.15 1.86 9.32
N ALA A 146 9.75 1.02 8.46
CA ALA A 146 11.21 0.90 8.36
C ALA A 146 11.88 2.20 7.88
N PHE A 147 11.14 3.02 7.11
CA PHE A 147 11.55 4.34 6.65
C PHE A 147 10.55 5.36 7.18
N LYS A 148 11.06 6.33 7.94
CA LYS A 148 10.23 7.28 8.69
C LYS A 148 10.06 8.56 7.89
N ALA A 149 8.80 8.98 7.73
CA ALA A 149 8.42 10.27 7.18
C ALA A 149 7.76 11.13 8.28
N ALA A 150 8.05 12.43 8.30
CA ALA A 150 7.55 13.33 9.33
C ALA A 150 6.07 13.70 9.14
N ASP A 151 5.63 13.92 7.89
CA ASP A 151 4.28 14.37 7.56
C ASP A 151 3.68 13.57 6.40
N LYS A 152 3.61 12.25 6.58
CA LYS A 152 3.06 11.35 5.57
C LYS A 152 1.59 11.71 5.23
N PRO A 153 1.26 11.93 3.95
CA PRO A 153 -0.11 12.24 3.57
C PRO A 153 -1.00 11.00 3.73
N VAL A 154 -2.17 11.18 4.35
CA VAL A 154 -3.21 10.16 4.40
C VAL A 154 -4.17 10.42 3.24
N VAL A 155 -4.15 9.53 2.23
CA VAL A 155 -4.83 9.77 0.95
C VAL A 155 -5.86 8.70 0.62
N VAL A 156 -6.82 9.09 -0.22
CA VAL A 156 -7.78 8.22 -0.90
C VAL A 156 -7.67 8.47 -2.40
N PHE A 157 -7.80 7.42 -3.21
CA PHE A 157 -7.75 7.53 -4.66
C PHE A 157 -9.13 7.43 -5.27
N LYS A 158 -9.43 8.31 -6.24
CA LYS A 158 -10.53 8.13 -7.20
C LYS A 158 -9.96 7.91 -8.58
N PHE A 159 -10.47 6.90 -9.27
CA PHE A 159 -9.95 6.44 -10.54
C PHE A 159 -10.90 6.80 -11.67
N TYR A 160 -10.35 7.25 -12.79
CA TYR A 160 -11.12 7.59 -13.98
C TYR A 160 -10.44 7.03 -15.24
N GLY A 161 -11.25 6.56 -16.17
CA GLY A 161 -10.76 5.89 -17.37
C GLY A 161 -11.73 5.86 -18.53
N ALA A 162 -11.28 5.16 -19.57
CA ALA A 162 -12.06 4.86 -20.77
C ALA A 162 -12.32 3.35 -20.85
N GLU A 163 -13.45 2.97 -21.45
CA GLU A 163 -13.89 1.59 -21.67
C GLU A 163 -14.23 1.43 -23.15
N GLY A 164 -13.89 0.29 -23.73
CA GLY A 164 -14.11 0.04 -25.16
C GLY A 164 -13.14 -0.99 -25.74
N ALA A 165 -13.47 -1.54 -26.91
CA ALA A 165 -12.63 -2.51 -27.61
C ALA A 165 -11.30 -1.92 -28.10
N ASP A 166 -11.23 -0.60 -28.21
CA ASP A 166 -10.05 0.21 -28.52
C ASP A 166 -9.12 0.42 -27.31
N GLN A 167 -9.55 0.05 -26.10
CA GLN A 167 -8.74 0.20 -24.89
C GLN A 167 -8.00 -1.10 -24.55
N PRO A 168 -6.74 -1.01 -24.07
CA PRO A 168 -6.02 -2.17 -23.55
C PRO A 168 -6.85 -2.93 -22.51
N TYR A 169 -6.96 -4.25 -22.65
CA TYR A 169 -7.76 -5.10 -21.76
C TYR A 169 -9.25 -4.68 -21.64
N GLY A 170 -9.79 -3.99 -22.65
CA GLY A 170 -11.16 -3.48 -22.68
C GLY A 170 -11.42 -2.24 -21.81
N LYS A 171 -10.42 -1.80 -21.04
CA LYS A 171 -10.54 -0.71 -20.06
C LYS A 171 -9.18 -0.15 -19.65
N ALA A 172 -9.01 1.17 -19.76
CA ALA A 172 -7.77 1.85 -19.42
C ALA A 172 -7.98 2.91 -18.33
N LEU A 173 -7.03 2.98 -17.40
CA LEU A 173 -6.92 4.06 -16.42
C LEU A 173 -6.23 5.27 -17.08
N LYS A 174 -6.83 6.45 -16.95
CA LYS A 174 -6.38 7.68 -17.61
C LYS A 174 -6.17 8.86 -16.63
N ARG A 175 -6.85 8.82 -15.48
CA ARG A 175 -6.69 9.81 -14.42
C ARG A 175 -6.84 9.19 -13.03
N ILE A 176 -6.04 9.68 -12.10
CA ILE A 176 -6.18 9.40 -10.66
C ILE A 176 -6.32 10.73 -9.94
N ASP A 177 -7.42 10.93 -9.23
CA ASP A 177 -7.53 12.02 -8.28
C ASP A 177 -7.08 11.52 -6.91
N ILE A 178 -6.13 12.23 -6.32
CA ILE A 178 -5.58 11.98 -5.00
C ILE A 178 -6.26 12.92 -4.03
N ILE A 179 -6.98 12.37 -3.06
CA ILE A 179 -7.82 13.11 -2.13
C ILE A 179 -7.19 13.03 -0.75
N ASN A 180 -7.06 14.18 -0.09
CA ASN A 180 -6.65 14.22 1.30
C ASN A 180 -7.79 13.66 2.17
N LYS A 181 -7.53 12.60 2.94
CA LYS A 181 -8.55 11.91 3.74
C LYS A 181 -9.05 12.76 4.92
N THR A 182 -8.25 13.70 5.40
CA THR A 182 -8.56 14.54 6.56
C THR A 182 -9.58 15.63 6.23
N ASN A 183 -9.47 16.26 5.05
CA ASN A 183 -10.33 17.38 4.66
C ASN A 183 -11.18 17.11 3.39
N ASN A 184 -11.06 15.93 2.80
CA ASN A 184 -11.78 15.48 1.60
C ASN A 184 -11.57 16.36 0.35
N THR A 185 -10.48 17.14 0.30
CA THR A 185 -10.12 17.95 -0.88
C THR A 185 -9.21 17.18 -1.83
N VAL A 186 -9.33 17.45 -3.14
CA VAL A 186 -8.40 16.92 -4.14
C VAL A 186 -7.05 17.61 -3.95
N MET A 187 -6.02 16.84 -3.60
CA MET A 187 -4.64 17.31 -3.50
C MET A 187 -4.01 17.48 -4.88
N GLN A 188 -4.27 16.52 -5.77
CA GLN A 188 -3.67 16.48 -7.10
C GLN A 188 -4.48 15.54 -8.00
N SER A 189 -4.51 15.84 -9.30
CA SER A 189 -4.97 14.92 -10.34
C SER A 189 -3.80 14.49 -11.21
N LEU A 190 -3.51 13.20 -11.25
CA LEU A 190 -2.51 12.61 -12.13
C LEU A 190 -3.15 12.31 -13.49
N THR A 191 -2.57 12.81 -14.58
CA THR A 191 -3.06 12.66 -15.95
C THR A 191 -1.88 12.47 -16.93
N GLY A 192 -2.17 12.35 -18.24
CA GLY A 192 -1.12 12.23 -19.27
C GLY A 192 -0.51 10.82 -19.36
N PHE A 193 -1.29 9.80 -19.03
CA PHE A 193 -0.87 8.40 -19.11
C PHE A 193 -2.01 7.49 -19.59
N THR A 194 -1.65 6.27 -20.00
CA THR A 194 -2.59 5.15 -20.21
C THR A 194 -2.05 3.96 -19.43
N ALA A 195 -2.81 3.50 -18.44
CA ALA A 195 -2.37 2.43 -17.56
C ALA A 195 -3.41 1.33 -17.42
N PHE A 196 -2.96 0.17 -16.93
CA PHE A 196 -3.83 -0.94 -16.58
C PHE A 196 -4.87 -0.52 -15.53
N ALA A 197 -6.14 -0.80 -15.79
CA ALA A 197 -7.25 -0.39 -14.92
C ALA A 197 -7.56 -1.35 -13.77
N GLY A 198 -6.87 -2.49 -13.65
CA GLY A 198 -7.15 -3.46 -12.60
C GLY A 198 -6.49 -3.15 -11.25
N SER A 199 -5.36 -2.44 -11.25
CA SER A 199 -4.62 -2.15 -10.03
C SER A 199 -3.59 -1.04 -10.17
N ILE A 200 -3.25 -0.41 -9.05
CA ILE A 200 -2.06 0.44 -8.88
C ILE A 200 -1.17 -0.11 -7.75
N GLY A 201 0.12 0.16 -7.83
CA GLY A 201 1.04 0.02 -6.70
C GLY A 201 1.06 1.30 -5.87
N PHE A 202 1.09 1.15 -4.55
CA PHE A 202 1.34 2.23 -3.61
C PHE A 202 2.45 1.80 -2.64
N LEU A 203 3.69 2.21 -2.94
CA LEU A 203 4.90 1.72 -2.28
C LEU A 203 5.98 2.80 -2.22
N ASP A 204 6.85 2.71 -1.22
CA ASP A 204 7.98 3.61 -1.01
C ASP A 204 9.18 3.11 -1.85
N ILE A 205 9.29 3.57 -3.10
CA ILE A 205 10.28 3.07 -4.08
C ILE A 205 11.70 3.48 -3.68
N ASN A 206 11.86 4.71 -3.18
CA ASN A 206 13.15 5.31 -2.90
C ASN A 206 13.54 5.28 -1.41
N PHE A 207 12.79 4.55 -0.59
CA PHE A 207 13.01 4.33 0.85
C PHE A 207 13.12 5.63 1.66
N ASP A 208 12.33 6.64 1.29
CA ASP A 208 12.31 7.95 1.96
C ASP A 208 11.16 8.09 2.97
N GLY A 209 10.34 7.05 3.13
CA GLY A 209 9.19 6.98 4.03
C GLY A 209 7.90 7.51 3.43
N TYR A 210 7.95 8.17 2.26
CA TYR A 210 6.77 8.59 1.51
C TYR A 210 6.42 7.52 0.48
N TYR A 211 5.12 7.37 0.22
CA TYR A 211 4.64 6.34 -0.69
C TYR A 211 4.43 6.94 -2.07
N ASP A 212 4.88 6.22 -3.08
CA ASP A 212 4.79 6.56 -4.49
C ASP A 212 3.66 5.79 -5.17
N VAL A 213 3.17 6.31 -6.29
CA VAL A 213 2.17 5.65 -7.12
C VAL A 213 2.85 5.01 -8.33
N VAL A 214 2.66 3.70 -8.48
CA VAL A 214 3.24 2.91 -9.58
C VAL A 214 2.12 2.34 -10.43
N LEU A 215 2.15 2.60 -11.74
CA LEU A 215 1.10 2.19 -12.68
C LEU A 215 1.71 1.30 -13.76
N ALA A 216 1.07 0.16 -14.09
CA ALA A 216 1.49 -0.63 -15.24
C ALA A 216 1.13 0.13 -16.54
N ASP A 217 2.14 0.47 -17.34
CA ASP A 217 1.99 1.24 -18.58
C ASP A 217 1.38 0.36 -19.68
N THR A 218 0.27 0.83 -20.24
CA THR A 218 -0.41 0.19 -21.37
C THR A 218 -0.57 1.13 -22.55
N ALA A 219 0.12 2.27 -22.56
CA ALA A 219 0.20 3.16 -23.71
C ALA A 219 0.90 2.49 -24.89
N ASP A 220 0.58 2.92 -26.11
CA ASP A 220 1.22 2.45 -27.34
C ASP A 220 1.16 0.92 -27.55
N ASN A 221 0.04 0.31 -27.13
CA ASN A 221 -0.20 -1.14 -27.18
C ASN A 221 0.74 -1.98 -26.31
N LYS A 222 1.45 -1.38 -25.35
CA LYS A 222 2.20 -2.12 -24.34
C LYS A 222 1.26 -3.00 -23.52
N LYS A 223 1.76 -4.18 -23.17
CA LYS A 223 1.06 -5.15 -22.33
C LYS A 223 1.63 -5.13 -20.92
N VAL A 224 0.83 -5.53 -19.93
CA VAL A 224 1.26 -5.66 -18.53
C VAL A 224 2.44 -6.62 -18.41
N GLU A 225 2.47 -7.65 -19.26
CA GLU A 225 3.55 -8.65 -19.34
C GLU A 225 4.90 -8.04 -19.78
N ASP A 226 4.90 -6.87 -20.42
CA ASP A 226 6.12 -6.15 -20.80
C ASP A 226 6.82 -5.53 -19.59
N LYS A 227 6.18 -5.56 -18.40
CA LYS A 227 6.71 -5.05 -17.12
C LYS A 227 7.22 -3.61 -17.25
N ARG A 228 6.45 -2.76 -17.94
CA ARG A 228 6.70 -1.32 -18.07
C ARG A 228 5.81 -0.58 -17.09
N PHE A 229 6.40 0.37 -16.38
CA PHE A 229 5.72 1.07 -15.29
C PHE A 229 5.92 2.58 -15.38
N ILE A 230 4.89 3.32 -14.98
CA ILE A 230 4.89 4.76 -14.76
C ILE A 230 5.04 5.01 -13.27
N TYR A 231 6.00 5.87 -12.90
CA TYR A 231 6.33 6.17 -11.51
C TYR A 231 5.98 7.62 -11.18
N TRP A 232 5.10 7.79 -10.20
CA TRP A 232 4.74 9.08 -9.63
C TRP A 232 5.29 9.14 -8.21
N MET A 233 6.43 9.82 -8.06
CA MET A 233 7.21 9.89 -6.83
C MET A 233 6.68 11.01 -5.94
N TYR A 234 6.40 10.76 -4.67
CA TYR A 234 5.97 11.83 -3.77
C TYR A 234 7.14 12.74 -3.41
N ASN A 235 6.98 14.04 -3.64
CA ASN A 235 7.96 15.03 -3.24
C ASN A 235 7.47 15.76 -1.97
N PRO A 236 8.07 15.51 -0.79
CA PRO A 236 7.60 16.12 0.46
C PRO A 236 7.80 17.63 0.51
N LYS A 237 8.71 18.20 -0.28
CA LYS A 237 8.93 19.66 -0.33
C LYS A 237 7.79 20.38 -1.05
N THR A 238 7.29 19.78 -2.14
CA THR A 238 6.18 20.36 -2.92
C THR A 238 4.82 19.80 -2.53
N LYS A 239 4.80 18.72 -1.73
CA LYS A 239 3.61 17.96 -1.32
C LYS A 239 2.81 17.40 -2.50
N GLN A 240 3.51 17.10 -3.59
CA GLN A 240 2.92 16.62 -4.85
C GLN A 240 3.66 15.39 -5.34
N PHE A 241 2.94 14.55 -6.07
CA PHE A 241 3.48 13.44 -6.83
C PHE A 241 4.06 13.95 -8.16
N GLN A 242 5.31 13.58 -8.43
CA GLN A 242 6.06 13.99 -9.61
C GLN A 242 6.42 12.77 -10.45
N ARG A 243 6.11 12.83 -11.74
CA ARG A 243 6.43 11.73 -12.66
C ARG A 243 7.95 11.59 -12.76
N SER A 244 8.45 10.36 -12.79
CA SER A 244 9.88 10.05 -12.92
C SER A 244 10.20 9.33 -14.24
N PRO A 245 10.39 10.07 -15.35
CA PRO A 245 10.70 9.48 -16.66
C PRO A 245 11.99 8.64 -16.68
N GLN A 246 12.90 8.84 -15.73
CA GLN A 246 14.13 8.05 -15.66
C GLN A 246 13.86 6.63 -15.15
N LEU A 247 12.97 6.46 -14.17
CA LEU A 247 12.56 5.14 -13.69
C LEU A 247 11.75 4.38 -14.74
N GLU A 248 10.96 5.09 -15.55
CA GLU A 248 10.15 4.49 -16.63
C GLU A 248 10.99 3.81 -17.72
N LYS A 249 12.28 4.14 -17.82
CA LYS A 249 13.22 3.48 -18.75
C LYS A 249 13.59 2.07 -18.32
N ILE A 250 13.48 1.77 -17.02
CA ILE A 250 13.83 0.47 -16.45
C ILE A 250 12.64 -0.48 -16.66
N SER A 251 12.85 -1.57 -17.38
CA SER A 251 11.87 -2.66 -17.47
C SER A 251 12.01 -3.59 -16.28
N GLY A 252 10.88 -4.06 -15.75
CA GLY A 252 10.86 -4.98 -14.62
C GLY A 252 9.87 -4.55 -13.54
N PHE A 253 9.33 -5.53 -12.81
CA PHE A 253 8.55 -5.23 -11.62
C PHE A 253 9.52 -4.86 -10.49
N PRO A 254 9.34 -3.72 -9.79
CA PRO A 254 10.25 -3.31 -8.73
C PRO A 254 10.06 -4.22 -7.50
N ALA A 255 10.94 -5.20 -7.32
CA ALA A 255 11.01 -5.98 -6.10
C ALA A 255 11.83 -5.20 -5.06
N LEU A 256 11.14 -4.60 -4.09
CA LEU A 256 11.80 -3.83 -3.03
C LEU A 256 12.39 -4.76 -1.95
N HIS A 257 13.66 -4.54 -1.64
CA HIS A 257 14.38 -5.18 -0.55
C HIS A 257 14.77 -4.13 0.50
N GLY A 258 13.78 -3.67 1.28
CA GLY A 258 13.98 -2.57 2.23
C GLY A 258 14.98 -2.88 3.36
N ASP A 259 15.20 -4.15 3.71
CA ASP A 259 16.26 -4.54 4.65
C ASP A 259 17.66 -4.21 4.14
N LYS A 260 17.85 -4.22 2.81
CA LYS A 260 19.10 -3.88 2.11
C LYS A 260 19.07 -2.50 1.45
N GLN A 261 17.91 -1.83 1.46
CA GLN A 261 17.62 -0.64 0.65
C GLN A 261 17.97 -0.86 -0.84
N GLN A 262 17.59 -2.02 -1.37
CA GLN A 262 17.82 -2.38 -2.77
C GLN A 262 16.51 -2.56 -3.52
N ILE A 263 16.55 -2.35 -4.83
CA ILE A 263 15.46 -2.65 -5.74
C ILE A 263 15.98 -3.60 -6.80
N ASP A 264 15.32 -4.74 -6.97
CA ASP A 264 15.59 -5.66 -8.06
C ASP A 264 14.47 -5.55 -9.10
N PHE A 265 14.81 -5.14 -10.32
CA PHE A 265 13.87 -5.11 -11.45
C PHE A 265 13.88 -6.42 -12.26
N GLY A 266 14.67 -7.40 -11.86
CA GLY A 266 14.92 -8.63 -12.62
C GLY A 266 15.99 -8.44 -13.70
N GLU A 267 16.37 -9.54 -14.35
CA GLU A 267 17.40 -9.55 -15.41
C GLU A 267 18.75 -8.93 -14.94
N GLY A 268 19.10 -9.12 -13.67
CA GLY A 268 20.32 -8.56 -13.06
C GLY A 268 20.30 -7.04 -12.87
N GLN A 269 19.14 -6.39 -13.02
CA GLN A 269 18.98 -4.95 -12.81
C GLN A 269 18.71 -4.64 -11.33
N VAL A 270 19.75 -4.77 -10.51
CA VAL A 270 19.70 -4.44 -9.09
C VAL A 270 20.24 -3.03 -8.86
N TYR A 271 19.54 -2.25 -8.05
CA TYR A 271 19.91 -0.89 -7.68
C TYR A 271 20.00 -0.75 -6.17
N GLN A 272 21.11 -0.21 -5.68
CA GLN A 272 21.25 0.29 -4.33
C GLN A 272 20.65 1.68 -4.25
N VAL A 273 19.77 1.91 -3.30
CA VAL A 273 19.21 3.24 -3.06
C VAL A 273 20.01 3.93 -1.97
N THR A 274 20.41 5.17 -2.22
CA THR A 274 21.15 6.00 -1.26
C THR A 274 20.63 7.42 -1.36
N ASN A 275 20.16 7.96 -0.23
CA ASN A 275 19.55 9.30 -0.17
C ASN A 275 18.41 9.49 -1.20
N GLY A 276 17.60 8.45 -1.41
CA GLY A 276 16.51 8.46 -2.38
C GLY A 276 16.93 8.34 -3.84
N LEU A 277 18.22 8.15 -4.13
CA LEU A 277 18.77 7.99 -5.49
C LEU A 277 19.10 6.53 -5.76
N LEU A 278 18.71 6.04 -6.95
CA LEU A 278 19.03 4.68 -7.40
C LEU A 278 20.41 4.64 -8.04
N ASN A 279 21.28 3.76 -7.53
CA ASN A 279 22.62 3.52 -8.04
C ASN A 279 22.69 2.06 -8.50
N ARG A 280 22.98 1.82 -9.78
CA ARG A 280 23.04 0.44 -10.30
C ARG A 280 24.18 -0.31 -9.61
N VAL A 281 23.87 -1.48 -9.06
CA VAL A 281 24.89 -2.40 -8.55
C VAL A 281 25.57 -3.03 -9.76
N GLN A 282 26.87 -2.80 -9.90
CA GLN A 282 27.66 -3.52 -10.88
C GLN A 282 28.02 -4.87 -10.28
N ASN A 283 27.58 -5.95 -10.91
CA ASN A 283 28.11 -7.27 -10.59
C ASN A 283 29.49 -7.35 -11.26
N GLU A 284 30.54 -7.56 -10.46
CA GLU A 284 31.85 -7.99 -10.96
C GLU A 284 31.78 -9.40 -11.56
#